data_AF-A0A7Y0DLR2-F1
#
_entry.id   AF-A0A7Y0DLR2-F1
#
_cell.length_a   1.000
_cell.length_b   1.000
_cell.length_c   1.000
_cell.angle_alpha   90.00
_cell.angle_beta   90.00
_cell.angle_gamma   90.00
#
_symmetry.space_group_name_H-M   'P 1'
#
loop_
_entity.id
_entity.type
_entity.pdbx_description
1 polymer ?
#
loop_
_entity_poly.entity_id
_entity_poly.type
_entity_poly.pdbx_seq_one_letter_code
_entity_poly.pdbx_strand_id
1 'polypeptide(L)'
;MRYTHLTQEERYQIYALRTQGFTGSEIAKQLKHSKATIRRELKRNVGVHCWKPLHAHKVAQERQKKCRNARRISDTHWAAVEAYIRLDCSPQQAIARLALEETPVAINHESVYQHIYRDKQRGGDLVKHLRCQKVYRKRYGSGQQRRGMIKNRLSIDLRPDIVDQKTRIGVSVQPYHLPFNDETEHRSDFPARSPYVIRFSFVRPLA
;
A
#
# COMPACT_ATOMS: atom_id res chain seq x y z
N MET A 1 12.13 26.37 3.55
CA MET A 1 11.17 26.89 2.55
C MET A 1 10.64 25.74 1.72
N ARG A 2 9.31 25.60 1.56
CA ARG A 2 8.73 24.63 0.62
C ARG A 2 8.85 25.19 -0.80
N TYR A 3 9.40 24.40 -1.72
CA TYR A 3 9.50 24.78 -3.12
C TYR A 3 8.16 24.57 -3.80
N THR A 4 7.54 25.67 -4.27
CA THR A 4 6.22 25.66 -4.94
C THR A 4 6.39 26.02 -6.41
N HIS A 5 5.86 25.17 -7.30
CA HIS A 5 5.82 25.44 -8.73
C HIS A 5 4.65 26.37 -9.07
N LEU A 6 4.83 27.25 -10.06
CA LEU A 6 3.73 28.06 -10.60
C LEU A 6 2.76 27.18 -11.37
N THR A 7 1.50 27.23 -10.96
CA THR A 7 0.34 26.61 -11.61
C THR A 7 0.07 27.22 -12.98
N GLN A 8 -0.83 26.61 -13.75
CA GLN A 8 -1.22 27.14 -15.05
C GLN A 8 -1.98 28.46 -14.90
N GLU A 9 -2.86 28.54 -13.91
CA GLU A 9 -3.69 29.68 -13.56
C GLU A 9 -2.84 30.88 -13.15
N GLU A 10 -1.85 30.68 -12.28
CA GLU A 10 -0.92 31.74 -11.88
C GLU A 10 -0.14 32.29 -13.09
N ARG A 11 0.21 31.45 -14.07
CA ARG A 11 0.85 31.93 -15.31
C ARG A 11 -0.09 32.81 -16.14
N TYR A 12 -1.37 32.48 -16.22
CA TYR A 12 -2.36 33.34 -16.87
C TYR A 12 -2.54 34.68 -16.12
N GLN A 13 -2.54 34.66 -14.79
CA GLN A 13 -2.61 35.87 -13.98
C GLN A 13 -1.39 36.77 -14.19
N ILE A 14 -0.17 36.19 -14.22
CA ILE A 14 1.06 36.92 -14.54
C ILE A 14 0.94 37.61 -15.91
N TYR A 15 0.40 36.92 -16.91
CA TYR A 15 0.20 37.48 -18.25
C TYR A 15 -0.78 38.66 -18.24
N ALA A 16 -1.95 38.49 -17.63
CA ALA A 16 -2.96 39.53 -17.54
C ALA A 16 -2.43 40.80 -16.85
N LEU A 17 -1.74 40.64 -15.72
CA LEU A 17 -1.14 41.75 -14.99
C LEU A 17 -0.01 42.41 -15.79
N ARG A 18 0.76 41.64 -16.55
CA ARG A 18 1.82 42.21 -17.39
C ARG A 18 1.25 43.03 -18.55
N THR A 19 0.14 42.57 -19.15
CA THR A 19 -0.58 43.30 -20.20
C THR A 19 -1.18 44.60 -19.64
N GLN A 20 -1.58 44.63 -18.37
CA GLN A 20 -2.05 45.82 -17.66
C GLN A 20 -0.92 46.77 -17.23
N GLY A 21 0.35 46.44 -17.49
CA GLY A 21 1.50 47.31 -17.19
C GLY A 21 2.13 47.14 -15.80
N PHE A 22 1.66 46.19 -14.98
CA PHE A 22 2.24 45.96 -13.66
C PHE A 22 3.71 45.51 -13.75
N THR A 23 4.48 45.94 -12.74
CA THR A 23 5.87 45.55 -12.57
C THR A 23 5.98 44.17 -11.96
N GLY A 24 7.09 43.46 -12.23
CA GLY A 24 7.31 42.12 -11.66
C GLY A 24 7.33 42.07 -10.13
N SER A 25 7.58 43.20 -9.46
CA SER A 25 7.52 43.31 -8.00
C SER A 25 6.08 43.35 -7.49
N GLU A 26 5.17 44.04 -8.19
CA GLU A 26 3.74 44.12 -7.83
C GLU A 26 3.04 42.80 -8.07
N ILE A 27 3.31 42.16 -9.23
CA ILE A 27 2.82 40.82 -9.56
C ILE A 27 3.21 39.82 -8.48
N ALA A 28 4.47 39.87 -8.01
CA ALA A 28 4.96 39.00 -6.95
C ALA A 28 4.22 39.21 -5.63
N LYS A 29 3.95 40.45 -5.23
CA LYS A 29 3.17 40.78 -4.03
C LYS A 29 1.73 40.25 -4.14
N GLN A 30 1.08 40.45 -5.28
CA GLN A 30 -0.31 40.03 -5.51
C GLN A 30 -0.48 38.52 -5.50
N LEU A 31 0.45 37.79 -6.14
CA LEU A 31 0.44 36.32 -6.19
C LEU A 31 1.11 35.67 -4.96
N LYS A 32 1.56 36.45 -3.99
CA LYS A 32 2.29 35.99 -2.79
C LYS A 32 3.50 35.10 -3.12
N HIS A 33 4.18 35.40 -4.23
CA HIS A 33 5.41 34.73 -4.66
C HIS A 33 6.63 35.63 -4.50
N SER A 34 7.83 35.05 -4.53
CA SER A 34 9.05 35.86 -4.54
C SER A 34 9.23 36.58 -5.89
N LYS A 35 9.76 37.82 -5.87
CA LYS A 35 10.14 38.56 -7.09
C LYS A 35 11.09 37.75 -7.98
N ALA A 36 11.99 36.97 -7.37
CA ALA A 36 12.91 36.09 -8.09
C ALA A 36 12.19 34.93 -8.80
N THR A 37 11.08 34.42 -8.26
CA THR A 37 10.25 33.41 -8.92
C THR A 37 9.64 33.97 -10.20
N ILE A 38 8.96 35.12 -10.12
CA ILE A 38 8.33 35.76 -11.27
C ILE A 38 9.37 36.14 -12.34
N ARG A 39 10.49 36.74 -11.94
CA ARG A 39 11.57 37.10 -12.88
C ARG A 39 12.14 35.88 -13.59
N ARG A 40 12.39 34.78 -12.87
CA ARG A 40 12.91 33.55 -13.47
C ARG A 40 11.87 32.88 -14.36
N GLU A 41 10.59 32.96 -14.02
CA GLU A 41 9.51 32.45 -14.87
C GLU A 41 9.43 33.20 -16.20
N LEU A 42 9.42 34.53 -16.16
CA LEU A 42 9.35 35.37 -17.36
C LEU A 42 10.61 35.25 -18.25
N LYS A 43 11.77 34.92 -17.67
CA LYS A 43 13.01 34.67 -18.41
C LYS A 43 13.06 33.26 -19.01
N ARG A 44 12.37 32.29 -18.41
CA ARG A 44 12.40 30.89 -18.85
C ARG A 44 11.29 30.61 -19.85
N ASN A 45 11.51 29.58 -20.67
CA ASN A 45 10.49 29.02 -21.56
C ASN A 45 9.79 30.12 -22.41
N VAL A 46 10.57 31.14 -22.78
CA VAL A 46 10.12 32.21 -23.67
C VAL A 46 10.07 31.62 -25.08
N GLY A 47 8.97 31.87 -25.79
CA GLY A 47 8.87 31.48 -27.20
C GLY A 47 9.72 32.38 -28.09
N VAL A 48 9.56 32.25 -29.40
CA VAL A 48 10.35 33.01 -30.40
C VAL A 48 10.17 34.53 -30.27
N HIS A 49 8.94 34.99 -29.97
CA HIS A 49 8.62 36.42 -29.98
C HIS A 49 8.28 36.98 -28.60
N CYS A 50 7.63 36.20 -27.75
CA CYS A 50 7.21 36.65 -26.44
C CYS A 50 6.96 35.48 -25.48
N TRP A 51 6.89 35.80 -24.20
CA TRP A 51 6.47 34.86 -23.18
C TRP A 51 4.95 34.66 -23.27
N LYS A 52 4.51 33.40 -23.43
CA LYS A 52 3.09 33.02 -23.50
C LYS A 52 2.81 31.95 -22.43
N PRO A 53 1.79 32.10 -21.57
CA PRO A 53 1.50 31.18 -20.46
C PRO A 53 1.38 29.72 -20.88
N LEU A 54 0.61 29.47 -21.93
CA LEU A 54 0.34 28.11 -22.43
C LEU A 54 1.62 27.41 -22.90
N HIS A 55 2.45 28.13 -23.65
CA HIS A 55 3.73 27.61 -24.12
C HIS A 55 4.69 27.35 -22.95
N ALA A 56 4.85 28.34 -22.06
CA ALA A 56 5.74 28.22 -20.91
C ALA A 56 5.35 27.05 -20.00
N HIS A 57 4.04 26.83 -19.79
CA HIS A 57 3.50 25.71 -19.03
C HIS A 57 3.79 24.37 -19.71
N LYS A 58 3.51 24.25 -21.02
CA LYS A 58 3.79 23.04 -21.80
C LYS A 58 5.28 22.64 -21.73
N VAL A 59 6.19 23.60 -21.96
CA VAL A 59 7.64 23.36 -21.88
C VAL A 59 8.07 22.96 -20.46
N ALA A 60 7.50 23.57 -19.43
CA ALA A 60 7.77 23.19 -18.05
C ALA A 60 7.33 21.74 -17.75
N GLN A 61 6.12 21.35 -18.19
CA GLN A 61 5.62 19.98 -18.06
C GLN A 61 6.48 18.98 -18.83
N GLU A 62 6.88 19.30 -20.06
CA GLU A 62 7.75 18.44 -20.86
C GLU A 62 9.10 18.24 -20.20
N ARG A 63 9.71 19.30 -19.66
CA ARG A 63 10.96 19.19 -18.91
C ARG A 63 10.78 18.32 -17.67
N GLN A 64 9.69 18.49 -16.92
CA GLN A 64 9.38 17.66 -15.77
C GLN A 64 9.23 16.18 -16.15
N LYS A 65 8.54 15.89 -17.27
CA LYS A 65 8.40 14.54 -17.82
C LYS A 65 9.74 13.94 -18.24
N LYS A 66 10.65 14.74 -18.81
CA LYS A 66 12.01 14.33 -19.22
C LYS A 66 12.94 14.08 -18.03
N CYS A 67 12.86 14.90 -16.98
CA CYS A 67 13.65 14.72 -15.75
C CYS A 67 13.23 13.48 -14.93
N ARG A 68 12.17 12.77 -15.33
CA ARG A 68 11.80 11.51 -14.67
C ARG A 68 12.80 10.42 -15.07
N ASN A 69 13.90 10.32 -14.32
CA ASN A 69 14.97 9.33 -14.46
C ASN A 69 14.55 7.87 -14.18
N ALA A 70 13.26 7.55 -14.28
CA ALA A 70 12.79 6.19 -14.11
C ALA A 70 13.17 5.37 -15.35
N ARG A 71 13.95 4.30 -15.15
CA ARG A 71 14.24 3.29 -16.18
C ARG A 71 12.91 2.84 -16.79
N ARG A 72 12.72 3.11 -18.09
CA ARG A 72 11.56 2.62 -18.82
C ARG A 72 11.80 1.14 -19.11
N ILE A 73 10.89 0.29 -18.66
CA ILE A 73 10.86 -1.12 -19.06
C ILE A 73 10.40 -1.15 -20.53
N SER A 74 11.16 -1.83 -21.38
CA SER A 74 10.83 -2.00 -22.81
C SER A 74 9.49 -2.70 -22.99
N ASP A 75 8.77 -2.38 -24.05
CA ASP A 75 7.51 -3.02 -24.41
C ASP A 75 7.68 -4.52 -24.68
N THR A 76 8.85 -4.94 -25.17
CA THR A 76 9.21 -6.35 -25.35
C THR A 76 9.19 -7.13 -24.03
N HIS A 77 9.72 -6.56 -22.96
CA HIS A 77 9.72 -7.18 -21.64
C HIS A 77 8.31 -7.21 -21.04
N TRP A 78 7.48 -6.18 -21.31
CA TRP A 78 6.08 -6.21 -20.89
C TRP A 78 5.30 -7.32 -21.59
N ALA A 79 5.52 -7.51 -22.89
CA ALA A 79 4.89 -8.61 -23.62
C ALA A 79 5.27 -9.98 -23.04
N ALA A 80 6.54 -10.17 -22.67
CA ALA A 80 6.99 -11.40 -22.01
C ALA A 80 6.38 -11.59 -20.62
N VAL A 81 6.34 -10.54 -19.78
CA VAL A 81 5.63 -10.55 -18.49
C VAL A 81 4.18 -10.96 -18.68
N GLU A 82 3.48 -10.35 -19.63
CA GLU A 82 2.07 -10.65 -19.90
C GLU A 82 1.85 -12.09 -20.37
N ALA A 83 2.74 -12.64 -21.18
CA ALA A 83 2.68 -14.05 -21.58
C ALA A 83 2.76 -14.98 -20.36
N TYR A 84 3.70 -14.74 -19.43
CA TYR A 84 3.79 -15.52 -18.19
C TYR A 84 2.58 -15.35 -17.28
N ILE A 85 2.06 -14.12 -17.15
CA ILE A 85 0.84 -13.88 -16.36
C ILE A 85 -0.33 -14.68 -16.96
N ARG A 86 -0.49 -14.72 -18.30
CA ARG A 86 -1.54 -15.51 -18.97
C ARG A 86 -1.38 -17.02 -18.82
N LEU A 87 -0.18 -17.50 -18.49
CA LEU A 87 0.09 -18.88 -18.07
C LEU A 87 -0.18 -19.11 -16.57
N ASP A 88 -0.97 -18.22 -15.94
CA ASP A 88 -1.34 -18.22 -14.52
C ASP A 88 -0.14 -18.21 -13.55
N CYS A 89 1.02 -17.72 -14.01
CA CYS A 89 2.15 -17.46 -13.13
C CYS A 89 1.85 -16.26 -12.22
N SER A 90 2.21 -16.34 -10.94
CA SER A 90 2.19 -15.17 -10.07
C SER A 90 3.19 -14.10 -10.56
N PRO A 91 2.97 -12.80 -10.28
CA PRO A 91 3.91 -11.74 -10.65
C PRO A 91 5.35 -12.00 -10.19
N GLN A 92 5.54 -12.57 -9.01
CA GLN A 92 6.84 -12.99 -8.49
C GLN A 92 7.46 -14.12 -9.34
N GLN A 93 6.67 -15.12 -9.75
CA GLN A 93 7.13 -16.21 -10.60
C GLN A 93 7.46 -15.75 -12.02
N ALA A 94 6.65 -14.86 -12.60
CA ALA A 94 6.91 -14.30 -13.91
C ALA A 94 8.28 -13.60 -13.96
N ILE A 95 8.62 -12.82 -12.93
CA ILE A 95 9.94 -12.18 -12.83
C ILE A 95 11.05 -13.21 -12.65
N ALA A 96 10.84 -14.21 -11.79
CA ALA A 96 11.84 -15.26 -11.58
C ALA A 96 12.13 -16.02 -12.88
N ARG A 97 11.11 -16.24 -13.74
CA ARG A 97 11.27 -16.85 -15.07
C ARG A 97 12.01 -15.93 -16.03
N LEU A 98 11.64 -14.65 -16.11
CA LEU A 98 12.30 -13.65 -16.94
C LEU A 98 13.78 -13.45 -16.58
N ALA A 99 14.16 -13.65 -15.33
CA ALA A 99 15.55 -13.58 -14.90
C ALA A 99 16.42 -14.72 -15.46
N LEU A 100 15.81 -15.82 -15.92
CA LEU A 100 16.50 -16.98 -16.50
C LEU A 100 16.56 -16.95 -18.03
N GLU A 101 15.90 -15.99 -18.68
CA GLU A 101 15.94 -15.82 -20.13
C GLU A 101 17.22 -15.13 -20.60
N GLU A 102 17.49 -15.20 -21.90
CA GLU A 102 18.66 -14.58 -22.54
C GLU A 102 18.74 -13.06 -22.35
N THR A 103 17.60 -12.41 -22.07
CA THR A 103 17.51 -10.95 -21.81
C THR A 103 17.02 -10.68 -20.39
N PRO A 104 17.88 -10.85 -19.36
CA PRO A 104 17.46 -10.70 -17.98
C PRO A 104 17.14 -9.24 -17.65
N VAL A 105 15.94 -9.00 -17.14
CA VAL A 105 15.53 -7.68 -16.64
C VAL A 105 15.11 -7.76 -15.19
N ALA A 106 15.78 -6.96 -14.36
CA ALA A 106 15.39 -6.76 -12.97
C ALA A 106 14.13 -5.87 -12.90
N ILE A 107 12.97 -6.49 -12.97
CA ILE A 107 11.66 -5.87 -12.71
C ILE A 107 11.23 -6.22 -11.29
N ASN A 108 10.75 -5.24 -10.51
CA ASN A 108 10.13 -5.52 -9.22
C ASN A 108 8.70 -6.07 -9.43
N HIS A 109 8.30 -7.07 -8.65
CA HIS A 109 6.95 -7.65 -8.68
C HIS A 109 5.86 -6.61 -8.41
N GLU A 110 6.15 -5.58 -7.61
CA GLU A 110 5.24 -4.44 -7.43
C GLU A 110 5.00 -3.66 -8.73
N SER A 111 6.02 -3.51 -9.57
CA SER A 111 5.87 -2.87 -10.89
C SER A 111 4.95 -3.68 -11.80
N VAL A 112 5.01 -5.02 -11.71
CA VAL A 112 4.11 -5.92 -12.45
C VAL A 112 2.68 -5.80 -11.91
N TYR A 113 2.47 -5.74 -10.60
CA TYR A 113 1.15 -5.46 -10.03
C TYR A 113 0.58 -4.11 -10.51
N GLN A 114 1.39 -3.05 -10.50
CA GLN A 114 0.97 -1.74 -11.01
C GLN A 114 0.61 -1.79 -12.50
N HIS A 115 1.35 -2.55 -13.31
CA HIS A 115 1.05 -2.76 -14.73
C HIS A 115 -0.30 -3.46 -14.91
N ILE A 116 -0.51 -4.57 -14.21
CA ILE A 116 -1.77 -5.33 -14.23
C ILE A 116 -2.96 -4.47 -13.78
N TYR A 117 -2.79 -3.61 -12.76
CA TYR A 117 -3.86 -2.70 -12.34
C TYR A 117 -4.13 -1.57 -13.32
N ARG A 118 -3.11 -1.06 -14.02
CA ARG A 118 -3.29 -0.09 -15.11
C ARG A 118 -4.02 -0.72 -16.30
N ASP A 119 -3.70 -1.97 -16.62
CA ASP A 119 -4.40 -2.75 -17.65
C ASP A 119 -5.88 -2.91 -17.30
N LYS A 120 -6.19 -3.32 -16.06
CA LYS A 120 -7.59 -3.38 -15.56
C LYS A 120 -8.32 -2.04 -15.68
N GLN A 121 -7.66 -0.92 -15.36
CA GLN A 121 -8.26 0.41 -15.49
C GLN A 121 -8.57 0.77 -16.95
N ARG A 122 -7.83 0.20 -17.91
CA ARG A 122 -8.05 0.34 -19.35
C ARG A 122 -9.05 -0.66 -19.92
N GLY A 123 -9.58 -1.57 -19.08
CA GLY A 123 -10.51 -2.63 -19.50
C GLY A 123 -9.85 -3.94 -19.94
N GLY A 124 -8.56 -4.11 -19.69
CA GLY A 124 -7.85 -5.37 -19.97
C GLY A 124 -8.17 -6.48 -18.97
N ASP A 125 -7.70 -7.68 -19.27
CA ASP A 125 -8.08 -8.92 -18.61
C ASP A 125 -6.97 -9.57 -17.78
N LEU A 126 -5.77 -8.97 -17.71
CA LEU A 126 -4.63 -9.55 -16.99
C LEU A 126 -4.92 -9.88 -15.52
N VAL A 127 -5.82 -9.12 -14.89
CA VAL A 127 -6.23 -9.37 -13.49
C VAL A 127 -6.93 -10.71 -13.30
N LYS A 128 -7.57 -11.27 -14.34
CA LYS A 128 -8.22 -12.59 -14.25
C LYS A 128 -7.21 -13.71 -14.05
N HIS A 129 -5.98 -13.54 -14.47
CA HIS A 129 -4.94 -14.57 -14.32
C HIS A 129 -4.25 -14.52 -12.94
N LEU A 130 -4.59 -13.56 -12.08
CA LEU A 130 -4.09 -13.54 -10.72
C LEU A 130 -4.83 -14.59 -9.87
N ARG A 131 -4.07 -15.39 -9.13
CA ARG A 131 -4.59 -16.44 -8.22
C ARG A 131 -5.65 -15.94 -7.22
N CYS A 132 -5.51 -14.70 -6.76
CA CYS A 132 -6.41 -14.09 -5.79
C CYS A 132 -7.33 -13.07 -6.47
N GLN A 133 -8.44 -13.54 -7.02
CA GLN A 133 -9.48 -12.67 -7.61
C GLN A 133 -10.53 -12.19 -6.61
N LYS A 134 -10.46 -12.67 -5.35
CA LYS A 134 -11.49 -12.41 -4.35
C LYS A 134 -11.50 -10.94 -3.96
N VAL A 135 -12.64 -10.28 -4.19
CA VAL A 135 -12.92 -8.96 -3.61
C VAL A 135 -13.05 -9.14 -2.10
N TYR A 136 -12.11 -8.59 -1.35
CA TYR A 136 -12.21 -8.58 0.10
C TYR A 136 -13.38 -7.69 0.51
N ARG A 137 -14.47 -8.30 0.99
CA ARG A 137 -15.59 -7.54 1.55
C ARG A 137 -15.11 -6.89 2.85
N LYS A 138 -15.28 -5.57 2.98
CA LYS A 138 -15.13 -4.91 4.28
C LYS A 138 -16.06 -5.61 5.26
N ARG A 139 -15.49 -6.19 6.31
CA ARG A 139 -16.26 -6.64 7.47
C ARG A 139 -16.64 -5.38 8.23
N TYR A 140 -17.86 -4.88 8.03
CA TYR A 140 -18.45 -3.94 8.97
C TYR A 140 -18.53 -4.66 10.31
N GLY A 141 -17.69 -4.26 11.27
CA GLY A 141 -17.81 -4.75 12.63
C GLY A 141 -19.18 -4.32 13.13
N SER A 142 -20.02 -5.27 13.54
CA SER A 142 -21.37 -5.00 14.04
C SER A 142 -21.37 -4.31 15.42
N GLY A 143 -20.36 -3.49 15.73
CA GLY A 143 -20.09 -2.92 17.06
C GLY A 143 -19.75 -3.95 18.15
N GLN A 144 -20.19 -5.19 18.00
CA GLN A 144 -19.96 -6.27 18.94
C GLN A 144 -18.64 -6.99 18.66
N GLN A 145 -17.74 -6.91 19.63
CA GLN A 145 -16.54 -7.73 19.71
C GLN A 145 -16.93 -9.21 19.81
N ARG A 146 -16.99 -9.92 18.67
CA ARG A 146 -17.34 -11.35 18.59
C ARG A 146 -16.39 -12.29 19.35
N ARG A 147 -15.20 -11.80 19.71
CA ARG A 147 -14.17 -12.60 20.38
C ARG A 147 -14.43 -12.80 21.88
N GLY A 148 -15.36 -12.04 22.47
CA GLY A 148 -15.57 -12.03 23.91
C GLY A 148 -14.35 -11.50 24.67
N MET A 149 -14.54 -11.11 25.92
CA MET A 149 -13.42 -10.89 26.84
C MET A 149 -12.95 -12.25 27.36
N ILE A 150 -11.63 -12.47 27.46
CA ILE A 150 -11.07 -13.69 28.06
C ILE A 150 -11.59 -13.78 29.49
N LYS A 151 -12.38 -14.82 29.79
CA LYS A 151 -12.88 -15.09 31.15
C LYS A 151 -11.68 -15.34 32.06
N ASN A 152 -11.73 -14.80 33.28
CA ASN A 152 -10.67 -14.93 34.28
C ASN A 152 -9.31 -14.35 33.85
N ARG A 153 -9.31 -13.26 33.06
CA ARG A 153 -8.07 -12.52 32.81
C ARG A 153 -7.53 -11.97 34.13
N LEU A 154 -6.29 -12.32 34.47
CA LEU A 154 -5.58 -11.72 35.59
C LEU A 154 -4.95 -10.40 35.11
N SER A 155 -5.02 -9.34 35.93
CA SER A 155 -4.28 -8.11 35.65
C SER A 155 -2.79 -8.40 35.67
N ILE A 156 -2.02 -7.65 34.88
CA ILE A 156 -0.55 -7.70 34.95
C ILE A 156 -0.07 -7.33 36.35
N ASP A 157 -0.83 -6.50 37.07
CA ASP A 157 -0.53 -6.08 38.45
C ASP A 157 -0.64 -7.22 39.47
N LEU A 158 -1.36 -8.30 39.13
CA LEU A 158 -1.51 -9.49 39.98
C LEU A 158 -0.43 -10.55 39.71
N ARG A 159 0.58 -10.23 38.91
CA ARG A 159 1.72 -11.16 38.71
C ARG A 159 2.51 -11.30 40.01
N PRO A 160 3.04 -12.49 40.32
CA PRO A 160 3.88 -12.66 41.50
C PRO A 160 5.23 -11.95 41.34
N ASP A 161 5.79 -11.43 42.43
CA ASP A 161 7.03 -10.63 42.46
C ASP A 161 8.24 -11.35 41.83
N ILE A 162 8.24 -12.69 41.87
CA ILE A 162 9.27 -13.51 41.23
C ILE A 162 9.39 -13.27 39.72
N VAL A 163 8.32 -12.79 39.06
CA VAL A 163 8.34 -12.43 37.64
C VAL A 163 9.20 -11.19 37.39
N ASP A 164 9.22 -10.24 38.33
CA ASP A 164 10.04 -9.03 38.22
C ASP A 164 11.53 -9.32 38.39
N GLN A 165 11.86 -10.39 39.10
CA GLN A 165 13.24 -10.84 39.27
C GLN A 165 13.85 -11.39 37.97
N LYS A 166 13.03 -11.77 36.97
CA LYS A 166 13.46 -12.32 35.66
C LYS A 166 14.47 -13.47 35.75
N THR A 167 14.51 -14.17 36.88
CA THR A 167 15.48 -15.22 37.20
C THR A 167 15.14 -16.56 36.55
N ARG A 168 13.87 -16.78 36.19
CA ARG A 168 13.41 -18.04 35.58
C ARG A 168 13.41 -17.93 34.05
N ILE A 169 14.19 -18.80 33.41
CA ILE A 169 14.07 -19.09 31.97
C ILE A 169 12.80 -19.97 31.79
N GLY A 170 11.92 -19.57 30.88
CA GLY A 170 10.60 -20.19 30.71
C GLY A 170 10.67 -21.61 30.16
N VAL A 171 10.79 -22.61 31.04
CA VAL A 171 10.36 -23.98 30.77
C VAL A 171 8.97 -24.16 31.39
N SER A 172 7.98 -24.39 30.53
CA SER A 172 6.59 -24.57 30.90
C SER A 172 6.41 -25.85 31.71
N VAL A 173 6.30 -25.78 33.03
CA VAL A 173 5.68 -26.88 33.78
C VAL A 173 5.01 -26.39 35.07
N GLN A 174 3.84 -27.00 35.28
CA GLN A 174 3.01 -27.14 36.48
C GLN A 174 1.88 -26.09 36.69
N PRO A 175 0.60 -26.51 36.61
CA PRO A 175 -0.52 -25.69 37.08
C PRO A 175 -0.43 -25.56 38.59
N TYR A 176 -0.48 -24.32 39.10
CA TYR A 176 -0.67 -24.08 40.52
C TYR A 176 -1.99 -24.72 40.94
N HIS A 177 -1.90 -25.73 41.80
CA HIS A 177 -3.05 -26.29 42.50
C HIS A 177 -3.56 -25.19 43.45
N LEU A 178 -4.61 -24.48 43.06
CA LEU A 178 -5.36 -23.65 44.01
C LEU A 178 -6.00 -24.61 45.02
N PRO A 179 -5.92 -24.34 46.34
CA PRO A 179 -6.66 -25.12 47.31
C PRO A 179 -8.15 -24.98 47.00
N PHE A 180 -8.79 -26.12 46.73
CA PHE A 180 -10.23 -26.23 46.62
C PHE A 180 -10.76 -25.93 48.02
N ASN A 181 -11.33 -24.74 48.22
CA ASN A 181 -12.09 -24.48 49.43
C ASN A 181 -13.36 -25.31 49.32
N ASP A 182 -13.37 -26.43 50.03
CA ASP A 182 -14.60 -27.04 50.51
C ASP A 182 -15.40 -25.96 51.21
N GLU A 183 -16.64 -25.76 50.78
CA GLU A 183 -17.83 -25.42 51.59
C GLU A 183 -19.00 -25.14 50.63
N THR A 184 -20.13 -25.75 50.96
CA THR A 184 -21.50 -25.54 50.44
C THR A 184 -22.02 -26.40 49.26
N GLU A 185 -22.65 -27.50 49.67
CA GLU A 185 -24.05 -27.86 49.36
C GLU A 185 -24.41 -28.45 47.98
N HIS A 186 -24.61 -29.78 48.00
CA HIS A 186 -25.77 -30.49 47.47
C HIS A 186 -26.63 -29.75 46.43
N ARG A 187 -26.36 -29.99 45.15
CA ARG A 187 -27.42 -30.12 44.13
C ARG A 187 -27.11 -31.29 43.19
N SER A 188 -27.82 -32.37 43.43
CA SER A 188 -28.06 -33.47 42.50
C SER A 188 -28.72 -32.95 41.22
N ASP A 189 -28.57 -33.75 40.15
CA ASP A 189 -29.34 -33.74 38.90
C ASP A 189 -28.73 -33.02 37.70
N PHE A 190 -27.84 -33.73 36.99
CA PHE A 190 -27.71 -33.60 35.54
C PHE A 190 -27.63 -34.98 34.88
N PRO A 191 -28.56 -35.35 33.98
CA PRO A 191 -28.50 -36.60 33.25
C PRO A 191 -27.53 -36.54 32.05
N ALA A 192 -26.79 -37.62 31.88
CA ALA A 192 -25.81 -37.87 30.84
C ALA A 192 -26.41 -37.88 29.42
N ARG A 193 -25.75 -37.22 28.46
CA ARG A 193 -25.87 -37.53 27.02
C ARG A 193 -24.57 -37.33 26.24
N SER A 194 -24.00 -38.48 25.86
CA SER A 194 -23.38 -38.84 24.56
C SER A 194 -22.03 -38.24 24.13
N PRO A 195 -20.97 -39.08 24.00
CA PRO A 195 -19.76 -38.72 23.27
C PRO A 195 -19.91 -39.02 21.76
N TYR A 196 -19.83 -37.99 20.92
CA TYR A 196 -19.62 -38.19 19.47
C TYR A 196 -18.18 -38.63 19.22
N VAL A 197 -18.05 -39.84 18.67
CA VAL A 197 -16.80 -40.44 18.17
C VAL A 197 -16.41 -39.75 16.86
N ILE A 198 -15.27 -39.08 16.83
CA ILE A 198 -14.67 -38.55 15.59
C ILE A 198 -13.84 -39.68 14.94
N ARG A 199 -14.35 -40.28 13.86
CA ARG A 199 -13.57 -41.16 12.97
C ARG A 199 -12.70 -40.29 12.04
N PHE A 200 -11.37 -40.43 12.16
CA PHE A 200 -10.42 -39.95 11.16
C PHE A 200 -10.25 -41.04 10.08
N SER A 201 -10.67 -40.75 8.85
CA SER A 201 -10.39 -41.57 7.67
C SER A 201 -9.10 -41.06 7.01
N PHE A 202 -8.01 -41.81 7.17
CA PHE A 202 -6.75 -41.61 6.43
C PHE A 202 -6.90 -42.20 5.02
N VAL A 203 -6.83 -41.37 3.98
CA VAL A 203 -6.74 -41.82 2.58
C VAL A 203 -5.26 -41.98 2.23
N ARG A 204 -4.86 -43.21 1.88
CA ARG A 204 -3.52 -43.53 1.33
C ARG A 204 -3.44 -43.13 -0.16
N PRO A 205 -2.24 -42.78 -0.67
CA PRO A 205 -2.01 -42.58 -2.10
C PRO A 205 -1.81 -43.92 -2.81
N LEU A 206 -2.37 -44.05 -4.01
CA LEU A 206 -2.02 -45.12 -4.95
C LEU A 206 -0.87 -44.65 -5.85
N ALA A 207 -0.01 -45.61 -6.17
CA ALA A 207 1.12 -45.51 -7.09
C ALA A 207 0.66 -45.28 -8.54
#